data_AF-A0A4R9BRK4-F1
#
_entry.id   AF-A0A4R9BRK4-F1
#
_cell.length_a   1.000
_cell.length_b   1.000
_cell.length_c   1.000
_cell.angle_alpha   90.00
_cell.angle_beta   90.00
_cell.angle_gamma   90.00
#
_symmetry.space_group_name_H-M   'P 1'
#
loop_
_entity.id
_entity.type
_entity.pdbx_description
1 polymer ?
#
loop_
_entity_poly.entity_id
_entity_poly.type
_entity_poly.pdbx_seq_one_letter_code
_entity_poly.pdbx_strand_id
1 'polypeptide(L)'
;MTSPPSSPAASPVPSPRVGVPVPRLDHFLDGSVKANGFELDGKLHGHWEWFRPDGSLMRSGEFDLGHQVGMWRTWDRAGRLVKETSFGPWAPTPDGQQPQDQAGPVGSGTTGFASR
;
A
#
# COMPACT_ATOMS: atom_id res chain seq x y z
N MET A 1 44.76 -22.50 -19.62
CA MET A 1 43.75 -22.90 -18.61
C MET A 1 44.10 -22.11 -17.37
N THR A 2 43.43 -21.01 -17.05
CA THR A 2 42.12 -21.00 -16.38
C THR A 2 41.53 -19.59 -16.52
N SER A 3 40.33 -19.49 -17.11
CA SER A 3 39.52 -18.28 -17.09
C SER A 3 39.08 -17.97 -15.64
N PRO A 4 39.03 -16.70 -15.20
CA PRO A 4 38.40 -16.37 -13.93
C PRO A 4 36.89 -16.65 -14.01
N PRO A 5 36.22 -16.95 -12.88
CA PRO A 5 34.77 -17.10 -12.89
C PRO A 5 34.13 -15.76 -13.19
N SER A 6 33.33 -15.71 -14.27
CA SER A 6 32.41 -14.61 -14.53
C SER A 6 31.58 -14.38 -13.29
N SER A 7 31.73 -13.21 -12.66
CA SER A 7 30.65 -12.65 -11.86
C SER A 7 29.36 -12.81 -12.67
N PRO A 8 28.23 -13.26 -12.09
CA PRO A 8 26.97 -13.09 -12.78
C PRO A 8 26.85 -11.58 -12.99
N ALA A 9 27.01 -11.14 -14.23
CA ALA A 9 26.74 -9.78 -14.62
C ALA A 9 25.40 -9.45 -13.98
N ALA A 10 25.39 -8.48 -13.07
CA ALA A 10 24.17 -7.88 -12.58
C ALA A 10 23.33 -7.66 -13.83
N SER A 11 22.27 -8.44 -14.00
CA SER A 11 21.37 -8.34 -15.14
C SER A 11 21.12 -6.86 -15.34
N PRO A 12 21.31 -6.29 -16.54
CA PRO A 12 20.99 -4.88 -16.74
C PRO A 12 19.55 -4.75 -16.29
N VAL A 13 19.34 -4.06 -15.17
CA VAL A 13 18.00 -3.80 -14.65
C VAL A 13 17.26 -3.23 -15.85
N PRO A 14 16.21 -3.90 -16.37
CA PRO A 14 15.52 -3.38 -17.53
C PRO A 14 15.03 -2.00 -17.09
N SER A 15 15.46 -0.95 -17.81
CA SER A 15 14.91 0.39 -17.61
C SER A 15 13.40 0.24 -17.48
N PRO A 16 12.76 0.81 -16.45
CA PRO A 16 11.34 0.59 -16.24
C PRO A 16 10.63 0.98 -17.54
N ARG A 17 10.08 -0.03 -18.24
CA ARG A 17 9.14 0.25 -19.33
C ARG A 17 7.98 0.93 -18.62
N VAL A 18 7.69 2.17 -19.00
CA VAL A 18 6.51 2.91 -18.52
C VAL A 18 5.34 1.93 -18.48
N GLY A 19 4.72 1.73 -17.30
CA GLY A 19 3.65 0.76 -17.12
C GLY A 19 3.97 -0.57 -16.41
N VAL A 20 5.18 -0.81 -15.89
CA VAL A 20 5.45 -2.00 -15.07
C VAL A 20 5.40 -1.65 -13.57
N PRO A 21 4.53 -2.30 -12.77
CA PRO A 21 4.52 -2.10 -11.32
C PRO A 21 5.80 -2.63 -10.70
N VAL A 22 6.52 -1.77 -9.96
CA VAL A 22 7.75 -2.11 -9.25
C VAL A 22 7.43 -2.45 -7.78
N PRO A 23 7.95 -3.56 -7.22
CA PRO A 23 7.73 -3.88 -5.82
C PRO A 23 8.41 -2.84 -4.93
N ARG A 24 7.69 -2.36 -3.92
CA ARG A 24 8.17 -1.38 -2.94
C ARG A 24 8.05 -1.98 -1.54
N LEU A 25 9.11 -1.88 -0.76
CA LEU A 25 9.18 -2.32 0.63
C LEU A 25 9.74 -1.19 1.48
N ASP A 26 8.97 -0.77 2.47
CA ASP A 26 9.38 0.20 3.48
C ASP A 26 9.61 -0.53 4.81
N HIS A 27 10.68 -0.16 5.51
CA HIS A 27 11.10 -0.76 6.77
C HIS A 27 11.00 0.26 7.91
N PHE A 28 10.86 -0.24 9.14
CA PHE A 28 11.04 0.55 10.36
C PHE A 28 12.53 0.76 10.65
N LEU A 29 12.85 1.66 11.59
CA LEU A 29 14.22 1.89 12.06
C LEU A 29 14.87 0.61 12.63
N ASP A 30 14.04 -0.29 13.17
CA ASP A 30 14.44 -1.58 13.72
C ASP A 30 14.73 -2.65 12.64
N GLY A 31 14.44 -2.37 11.37
CA GLY A 31 14.61 -3.29 10.24
C GLY A 31 13.36 -4.12 9.89
N SER A 32 12.36 -4.18 10.78
CA SER A 32 11.07 -4.82 10.52
C SER A 32 10.34 -4.21 9.33
N VAL A 33 9.60 -5.01 8.57
CA VAL A 33 8.77 -4.52 7.46
C VAL A 33 7.68 -3.61 8.02
N LYS A 34 7.55 -2.42 7.43
CA LYS A 34 6.53 -1.42 7.76
C LYS A 34 5.40 -1.42 6.75
N ALA A 35 5.75 -1.46 5.47
CA ALA A 35 4.79 -1.53 4.39
C ALA A 35 5.39 -2.31 3.23
N ASN A 36 4.57 -3.11 2.56
CA ASN A 36 4.92 -3.75 1.31
C ASN A 36 3.83 -3.41 0.27
N GLY A 37 4.20 -3.42 -1.00
CA GLY A 37 3.25 -3.28 -2.09
C GLY A 37 3.94 -3.04 -3.42
N PHE A 38 3.22 -2.42 -4.35
CA PHE A 38 3.74 -2.08 -5.67
C PHE A 38 3.58 -0.58 -5.96
N GLU A 39 4.47 -0.06 -6.79
CA GLU A 39 4.44 1.31 -7.26
C GLU A 39 4.43 1.31 -8.78
N LEU A 40 3.57 2.13 -9.38
CA LEU A 40 3.49 2.33 -10.83
C LEU A 40 3.71 3.82 -11.10
N ASP A 41 4.68 4.15 -11.95
CA ASP A 41 5.01 5.54 -12.32
C ASP A 41 5.23 6.47 -11.11
N GLY A 42 5.86 5.98 -10.04
CA GLY A 42 6.11 6.76 -8.82
C GLY A 42 4.90 6.90 -7.89
N LYS A 43 3.80 6.18 -8.16
CA LYS A 43 2.57 6.20 -7.36
C LYS A 43 2.21 4.82 -6.84
N LEU A 44 1.65 4.75 -5.63
CA LEU A 44 1.19 3.50 -5.03
C LEU A 44 0.18 2.81 -5.97
N HIS A 45 0.39 1.55 -6.28
CA HIS A 45 -0.47 0.78 -7.18
C HIS A 45 -0.54 -0.69 -6.74
N GLY A 46 -1.64 -1.38 -7.06
CA GLY A 46 -1.88 -2.76 -6.68
C GLY A 46 -2.10 -2.95 -5.18
N HIS A 47 -1.84 -4.18 -4.70
CA HIS A 47 -2.04 -4.55 -3.31
C HIS A 47 -0.97 -3.95 -2.40
N TRP A 48 -1.41 -3.44 -1.25
CA TRP A 48 -0.54 -2.89 -0.21
C TRP A 48 -0.89 -3.47 1.15
N GLU A 49 0.15 -3.81 1.91
CA GLU A 49 0.05 -4.30 3.27
C GLU A 49 0.93 -3.46 4.20
N TRP A 50 0.40 -3.10 5.37
CA TRP A 50 1.14 -2.43 6.42
C TRP A 50 1.24 -3.33 7.62
N PHE A 51 2.43 -3.37 8.20
CA PHE A 51 2.76 -4.19 9.35
C PHE A 51 3.15 -3.31 10.52
N ARG A 52 2.98 -3.85 11.72
CA ARG A 52 3.47 -3.26 12.97
C ARG A 52 4.97 -3.56 13.14
N PRO A 53 5.69 -2.85 14.01
CA PRO A 53 7.05 -3.22 14.38
C PRO A 53 7.15 -4.66 14.94
N ASP A 54 6.05 -5.15 15.52
CA ASP A 54 5.85 -6.53 16.01
C ASP A 54 5.68 -7.58 14.89
N GLY A 55 5.60 -7.15 13.62
CA GLY A 55 5.36 -8.00 12.45
C GLY A 55 3.88 -8.34 12.19
N SER A 56 2.96 -8.00 13.10
CA SER A 56 1.54 -8.24 12.89
C SER A 56 0.97 -7.36 11.77
N LEU A 57 0.14 -7.93 10.90
CA LEU A 57 -0.59 -7.19 9.87
C LEU A 57 -1.47 -6.13 10.55
N MET A 58 -1.26 -4.88 10.17
CA MET A 58 -2.02 -3.74 10.68
C MET A 58 -3.17 -3.41 9.75
N ARG A 59 -2.89 -3.34 8.45
CA ARG A 59 -3.84 -2.90 7.43
C ARG A 59 -3.45 -3.50 6.08
N SER A 60 -4.41 -3.69 5.20
CA SER A 60 -4.16 -3.98 3.79
C SER A 60 -5.27 -3.37 2.95
N GLY A 61 -4.96 -3.17 1.68
CA GLY A 61 -5.87 -2.58 0.72
C GLY A 61 -5.29 -2.61 -0.67
N GLU A 62 -6.01 -2.00 -1.59
CA GLU A 62 -5.56 -1.82 -2.96
C GLU A 62 -5.44 -0.34 -3.27
N PHE A 63 -4.41 0.00 -4.03
CA PHE A 63 -4.23 1.32 -4.60
C PHE A 63 -4.24 1.25 -6.11
N ASP A 64 -4.70 2.33 -6.71
CA ASP A 64 -4.56 2.52 -8.14
C ASP A 64 -4.11 3.96 -8.41
N LEU A 65 -2.88 4.09 -8.92
CA LEU A 65 -2.22 5.36 -9.23
C LEU A 65 -2.25 6.37 -8.06
N GLY A 66 -2.09 5.86 -6.83
CA GLY A 66 -2.10 6.62 -5.58
C GLY A 66 -3.47 6.75 -4.91
N HIS A 67 -4.54 6.25 -5.53
CA HIS A 67 -5.90 6.32 -5.00
C HIS A 67 -6.29 5.01 -4.30
N GLN A 68 -6.87 5.11 -3.10
CA GLN A 68 -7.36 3.94 -2.36
C GLN A 68 -8.59 3.37 -3.09
N VAL A 69 -8.50 2.12 -3.53
CA VAL A 69 -9.57 1.41 -4.24
C VAL A 69 -9.83 0.05 -3.61
N GLY A 70 -10.94 -0.58 -3.98
CA GLY A 70 -11.25 -1.93 -3.57
C GLY A 70 -11.49 -2.08 -2.07
N MET A 71 -11.20 -3.27 -1.53
CA MET A 71 -11.52 -3.61 -0.15
C MET A 71 -10.34 -3.35 0.78
N TRP A 72 -10.56 -2.48 1.75
CA TRP A 72 -9.59 -2.13 2.77
C TRP A 72 -9.92 -2.79 4.08
N ARG A 73 -8.93 -3.45 4.66
CA ARG A 73 -9.09 -4.22 5.89
C ARG A 73 -8.06 -3.78 6.90
N THR A 74 -8.48 -3.65 8.15
CA THR A 74 -7.63 -3.30 9.29
C THR A 74 -7.74 -4.41 10.32
N TRP A 75 -6.60 -4.84 10.84
CA TRP A 75 -6.51 -5.91 11.84
C TRP A 75 -5.94 -5.41 13.16
N ASP A 76 -6.37 -6.01 14.26
CA ASP A 76 -5.80 -5.75 15.58
C ASP A 76 -4.48 -6.51 15.80
N ARG A 77 -3.85 -6.39 16.97
CA ARG A 77 -2.58 -7.08 17.28
C ARG A 77 -2.73 -8.60 17.34
N ALA A 78 -3.93 -9.11 17.68
CA ALA A 78 -4.27 -10.52 17.64
C ALA A 78 -4.64 -11.03 16.24
N GLY A 79 -4.62 -10.17 15.21
CA GLY A 79 -4.94 -10.53 13.83
C GLY A 79 -6.44 -10.65 13.53
N ARG A 80 -7.32 -10.10 14.37
CA ARG A 80 -8.77 -10.07 14.11
C ARG A 80 -9.11 -8.83 13.28
N LEU A 81 -10.00 -9.01 12.30
CA LEU A 81 -10.48 -7.91 11.48
C LEU A 81 -11.29 -6.94 12.36
N VAL A 82 -10.78 -5.72 12.52
CA VAL A 82 -11.44 -4.66 13.30
C VAL A 82 -12.23 -3.71 12.42
N LYS A 83 -11.83 -3.55 11.15
CA LYS A 83 -12.50 -2.66 10.22
C LYS A 83 -12.36 -3.15 8.80
N GLU A 84 -13.46 -3.12 8.07
CA GLU A 84 -13.48 -3.28 6.62
C GLU A 84 -14.10 -2.02 6.00
N THR A 85 -13.56 -1.56 4.87
CA THR A 85 -14.03 -0.37 4.16
C THR A 85 -13.91 -0.64 2.67
N SER A 86 -15.03 -0.52 1.96
CA SER A 86 -15.05 -0.65 0.50
C SER A 86 -14.87 0.73 -0.12
N PHE A 87 -13.84 0.89 -0.93
CA PHE A 87 -13.62 2.06 -1.77
C PHE A 87 -14.06 1.73 -3.19
N GLY A 88 -14.79 2.65 -3.80
CA GLY A 88 -15.19 2.52 -5.20
C GLY A 88 -13.98 2.46 -6.13
N PRO A 89 -14.18 2.01 -7.38
CA PRO A 89 -13.14 2.13 -8.40
C PRO A 89 -12.78 3.62 -8.52
N TRP A 90 -11.48 3.90 -8.56
CA TRP A 90 -11.06 5.22 -9.01
C TRP A 90 -11.41 5.29 -10.50
N ALA A 91 -12.35 6.14 -10.85
CA ALA A 91 -12.63 6.43 -12.25
C ALA A 91 -11.96 7.77 -12.55
N PRO A 92 -10.96 7.84 -13.44
CA PRO A 92 -10.54 9.13 -13.96
C PRO A 92 -11.74 9.70 -14.72
N THR A 93 -12.44 10.67 -14.13
CA THR A 93 -13.37 11.49 -14.91
C THR A 93 -12.54 12.11 -16.04
N PRO A 94 -12.95 12.02 -17.33
CA PRO A 94 -12.17 12.53 -18.45
C PRO A 94 -12.07 14.07 -18.51
N ASP A 95 -12.41 14.77 -17.44
CA ASP A 95 -12.31 16.23 -17.31
C ASP A 95 -11.51 16.54 -16.05
N GLY A 96 -10.42 17.31 -16.20
CA GLY A 96 -9.28 17.46 -15.29
C GLY A 96 -9.54 18.10 -13.92
N GLN A 97 -10.60 17.71 -13.23
CA GLN A 97 -10.88 18.08 -11.85
C GLN A 97 -10.52 16.90 -10.95
N GLN A 98 -9.27 16.84 -10.47
CA GLN A 98 -8.97 16.02 -9.30
C GLN A 98 -9.60 16.69 -8.07
N PRO A 99 -10.62 16.12 -7.39
CA PRO A 99 -10.95 16.54 -6.05
C PRO A 99 -9.79 16.10 -5.15
N GLN A 100 -8.85 17.03 -4.97
CA GLN A 100 -7.80 16.99 -3.94
C GLN A 100 -8.42 17.18 -2.56
N ASP A 101 -9.37 16.34 -2.17
CA ASP A 101 -9.83 16.19 -0.78
C ASP A 101 -10.76 14.97 -0.65
N GLN A 102 -10.19 13.82 -0.31
CA GLN A 102 -10.94 12.77 0.37
C GLN A 102 -9.98 11.86 1.14
N ALA A 103 -9.37 12.44 2.16
CA ALA A 103 -9.21 11.68 3.39
C ALA A 103 -10.62 11.27 3.84
N GLY A 104 -11.08 10.09 3.39
CA GLY A 104 -12.33 9.52 3.88
C GLY A 104 -12.33 9.55 5.41
N PRO A 105 -13.47 9.85 6.04
CA PRO A 105 -13.53 10.14 7.48
C PRO A 105 -12.91 8.97 8.26
N VAL A 106 -11.90 9.28 9.07
CA VAL A 106 -11.47 8.39 10.14
C VAL A 106 -12.61 8.32 11.16
N GLY A 107 -13.56 7.42 10.90
CA GLY A 107 -14.53 6.89 11.84
C GLY A 107 -15.32 7.93 12.64
N SER A 108 -16.59 8.11 12.28
CA SER A 108 -17.61 8.48 13.25
C SER A 108 -17.61 7.45 14.40
N GLY A 109 -16.97 7.79 15.51
CA GLY A 109 -17.21 7.17 16.80
C GLY A 109 -18.43 7.82 17.41
N THR A 110 -19.60 7.23 17.20
CA THR A 110 -20.75 7.51 18.07
C THR A 110 -20.45 6.90 19.44
N THR A 111 -20.13 7.74 20.42
CA THR A 111 -20.36 7.41 21.82
C THR A 111 -21.38 8.40 22.33
N GLY A 112 -22.63 8.17 21.97
CA GLY A 112 -23.73 8.64 22.80
C GLY A 112 -23.76 7.78 24.06
N PHE A 113 -23.52 8.39 25.22
CA PHE A 113 -24.16 7.94 26.46
C PHE A 113 -24.65 9.15 27.22
N ALA A 114 -25.94 9.06 27.54
CA ALA A 114 -26.78 10.08 28.15
C ALA A 114 -26.54 10.25 29.65
N SER A 115 -27.15 11.33 30.16
CA SER A 115 -27.68 11.51 31.52
C SER A 115 -26.68 11.87 32.63
N ARG A 116 -26.77 13.08 33.17
CA ARG A 116 -27.77 13.46 34.19
C ARG A 116 -27.84 14.98 34.34
#